data_AF-A0A356T9Q9-F1
#
_entry.id   AF-A0A356T9Q9-F1
#
_cell.length_a   1.000
_cell.length_b   1.000
_cell.length_c   1.000
_cell.angle_alpha   90.00
_cell.angle_beta   90.00
_cell.angle_gamma   90.00
#
_symmetry.space_group_name_H-M   'P 1'
#
loop_
_entity.id
_entity.type
_entity.pdbx_description
1 polymer ?
#
loop_
_entity_poly.entity_id
_entity_poly.type
_entity_poly.pdbx_seq_one_letter_code
_entity_poly.pdbx_strand_id
1 'polypeptide(L)'
;MSAFGALIGAQLQRVDAPHPDLVALTLHTPALHGVLLLSCAPDALGWGFVAERPRGEPASSFVQLLRKHGSNARLTAVDPARGRVLFARGDEAFALALSADPPNLVLERLSPDGTGEALGGRRG
;
A
#
# COMPACT_ATOMS: atom_id res chain seq x y z
N MET A 1 -9.07 19.73 0.00
CA MET A 1 -9.02 18.28 0.30
C MET A 1 -7.80 17.70 -0.38
N SER A 2 -6.99 16.89 0.31
CA SER A 2 -5.90 16.17 -0.37
C SER A 2 -6.51 15.15 -1.34
N ALA A 3 -5.88 14.92 -2.48
CA ALA A 3 -6.32 13.91 -3.45
C ALA A 3 -6.50 12.52 -2.81
N PHE A 4 -5.72 12.23 -1.76
CA PHE A 4 -5.78 10.97 -1.03
C PHE A 4 -7.00 10.81 -0.12
N GLY A 5 -7.63 11.90 0.34
CA GLY A 5 -8.85 11.83 1.15
C GLY A 5 -10.01 11.19 0.39
N ALA A 6 -10.05 11.32 -0.93
CA ALA A 6 -11.06 10.68 -1.79
C ALA A 6 -10.88 9.16 -1.93
N LEU A 7 -9.74 8.60 -1.53
CA LEU A 7 -9.46 7.16 -1.58
C LEU A 7 -10.03 6.43 -0.34
N ILE A 8 -10.40 7.13 0.72
CA ILE A 8 -10.87 6.50 1.96
C ILE A 8 -12.15 5.71 1.69
N GLY A 9 -12.19 4.47 2.17
CA GLY A 9 -13.24 3.49 1.90
C GLY A 9 -13.03 2.64 0.65
N ALA A 10 -12.03 2.95 -0.18
CA ALA A 10 -11.70 2.17 -1.37
C ALA A 10 -11.28 0.75 -1.02
N GLN A 11 -11.85 -0.21 -1.74
CA GLN A 11 -11.50 -1.60 -1.62
C GLN A 11 -10.21 -1.88 -2.40
N LEU A 12 -9.26 -2.55 -1.75
CA LEU A 12 -8.09 -3.12 -2.40
C LEU A 12 -8.52 -4.35 -3.20
N GLN A 13 -8.54 -4.20 -4.52
CA GLN A 13 -8.93 -5.28 -5.44
C GLN A 13 -7.74 -6.09 -5.91
N ARG A 14 -6.58 -5.44 -6.05
CA ARG A 14 -5.39 -6.08 -6.63
C ARG A 14 -4.12 -5.49 -6.07
N VAL A 15 -3.13 -6.37 -5.91
CA VAL A 15 -1.75 -6.02 -5.59
C VAL A 15 -0.85 -6.58 -6.68
N ASP A 16 -0.03 -5.71 -7.27
CA ASP A 16 1.02 -6.07 -8.21
C ASP A 16 2.35 -5.42 -7.79
N ALA A 17 3.47 -5.95 -8.31
CA ALA A 17 4.78 -5.31 -8.22
C ALA A 17 5.33 -5.13 -9.64
N PRO A 18 5.03 -4.02 -10.32
CA PRO A 18 5.49 -3.78 -11.69
C PRO A 18 7.01 -3.58 -11.78
N HIS A 19 7.69 -3.23 -10.68
CA HIS A 19 9.15 -3.08 -10.59
C HIS A 19 9.68 -3.64 -9.26
N PRO A 20 10.98 -4.02 -9.16
CA PRO A 20 11.71 -4.24 -7.92
C PRO A 20 11.40 -3.29 -6.77
N ASP A 21 11.14 -2.02 -7.04
CA ASP A 21 11.02 -0.99 -5.99
C ASP A 21 9.64 -0.33 -6.03
N LEU A 22 8.68 -0.90 -6.76
CA LEU A 22 7.36 -0.34 -6.98
C LEU A 22 6.27 -1.37 -6.68
N VAL A 23 5.35 -0.99 -5.80
CA VAL A 23 4.12 -1.73 -5.53
C VAL A 23 2.92 -0.94 -6.05
N ALA A 24 2.01 -1.64 -6.72
CA ALA A 24 0.79 -1.09 -7.28
C ALA A 24 -0.42 -1.71 -6.59
N LEU A 25 -1.27 -0.86 -6.02
CA LEU A 25 -2.50 -1.22 -5.33
C LEU A 25 -3.69 -0.70 -6.15
N THR A 26 -4.44 -1.59 -6.77
CA THR A 26 -5.68 -1.20 -7.45
C THR A 26 -6.76 -0.98 -6.40
N LEU A 27 -7.27 0.25 -6.35
CA LEU A 27 -8.27 0.70 -5.40
C LEU A 27 -9.57 1.00 -6.14
N HIS A 28 -10.68 0.52 -5.57
CA HIS A 28 -12.01 0.70 -6.16
C HIS A 28 -12.99 1.29 -5.15
N THR A 29 -13.64 2.39 -5.56
CA THR A 29 -14.93 2.87 -5.02
C THR A 29 -15.89 3.09 -6.20
N PRO A 30 -17.21 3.23 -5.96
CA PRO A 30 -18.13 3.62 -7.02
C PRO A 30 -17.79 4.96 -7.72
N ALA A 31 -17.05 5.84 -7.04
CA ALA A 31 -16.68 7.17 -7.55
C ALA A 31 -15.22 7.25 -8.05
N LEU A 32 -14.42 6.21 -7.84
CA LEU A 32 -12.98 6.25 -8.09
C LEU A 32 -12.43 4.88 -8.47
N HIS A 33 -11.76 4.83 -9.61
CA HIS A 33 -11.04 3.66 -10.08
C HIS A 33 -9.63 4.08 -10.50
N GLY A 34 -8.62 3.52 -9.85
CA GLY A 34 -7.23 3.79 -10.19
C GLY A 34 -6.26 3.00 -9.33
N VAL A 35 -4.99 3.39 -9.40
CA VAL A 35 -3.89 2.62 -8.83
C VAL A 35 -3.04 3.53 -7.95
N LEU A 36 -2.97 3.20 -6.68
CA LEU A 36 -2.02 3.78 -5.74
C LEU A 36 -0.67 3.08 -5.93
N LEU A 37 0.35 3.87 -6.21
CA LEU A 37 1.72 3.45 -6.37
C LEU A 37 2.50 3.77 -5.10
N LEU A 38 3.27 2.81 -4.62
CA LEU A 38 4.22 2.97 -3.53
C LEU A 38 5.60 2.61 -4.05
N SER A 39 6.48 3.60 -4.11
CA SER A 39 7.85 3.46 -4.55
C SER A 39 8.79 3.51 -3.36
N CYS A 40 9.68 2.52 -3.26
CA CYS A 40 10.82 2.50 -2.33
C CYS A 40 12.17 2.70 -3.04
N ALA A 41 12.15 3.17 -4.30
CA ALA A 41 13.38 3.54 -5.00
C ALA A 41 14.08 4.73 -4.30
N PRO A 42 15.42 4.73 -4.15
CA PRO A 42 16.14 5.79 -3.43
C PRO A 42 15.93 7.20 -3.99
N ASP A 43 15.75 7.34 -5.30
CA ASP A 43 15.56 8.60 -6.01
C ASP A 43 14.09 8.99 -6.21
N ALA A 44 13.17 8.07 -5.91
CA ALA A 44 11.74 8.25 -6.12
C ALA A 44 10.89 7.67 -4.98
N LEU A 45 11.37 7.77 -3.73
CA LEU A 45 10.66 7.31 -2.54
C LEU A 45 9.37 8.13 -2.35
N GLY A 46 8.22 7.44 -2.34
CA GLY A 46 6.96 8.12 -2.11
C GLY A 46 5.76 7.43 -2.72
N TRP A 47 4.68 8.19 -2.85
CA TRP A 47 3.39 7.72 -3.32
C TRP A 47 2.94 8.48 -4.56
N GLY A 48 2.23 7.78 -5.45
CA GLY A 48 1.57 8.37 -6.60
C GLY A 48 0.22 7.73 -6.84
N PHE A 49 -0.67 8.42 -7.54
CA PHE A 49 -1.93 7.85 -7.99
C PHE A 49 -2.03 7.99 -9.50
N VAL A 50 -2.29 6.88 -10.19
CA VAL A 50 -2.42 6.84 -11.64
C VAL A 50 -3.75 6.21 -12.03
N ALA A 51 -4.32 6.66 -13.15
CA ALA A 51 -5.58 6.11 -13.65
C ALA A 51 -5.42 4.67 -14.14
N GLU A 52 -4.28 4.38 -14.77
CA GLU A 52 -4.02 3.09 -15.39
C GLU A 52 -2.92 2.32 -14.68
N ARG A 53 -3.14 1.00 -14.59
CA ARG A 53 -2.19 0.08 -13.97
C ARG A 53 -0.89 0.01 -14.77
N PRO A 54 0.27 0.28 -14.15
CA PRO A 54 1.55 0.06 -14.80
C PRO A 54 1.72 -1.41 -15.21
N ARG A 55 2.34 -1.64 -16.38
CA ARG A 55 2.66 -3.00 -16.84
C ARG A 55 3.84 -3.55 -16.05
N GLY A 56 3.82 -4.85 -15.78
CA GLY A 56 4.91 -5.61 -15.16
C GLY A 56 4.41 -6.95 -14.60
N GLU A 57 5.32 -7.92 -14.51
CA GLU A 57 5.11 -9.27 -13.97
C GLU A 57 6.33 -9.70 -13.11
N PRO A 58 6.21 -10.64 -12.14
CA PRO A 58 5.04 -10.99 -11.32
C PRO A 58 5.40 -11.20 -9.82
N ALA A 59 4.36 -11.53 -9.04
CA ALA A 59 4.36 -12.18 -7.72
C ALA A 59 5.72 -12.39 -7.02
N SER A 60 6.23 -11.37 -6.34
CA SER A 60 7.24 -11.59 -5.30
C SER A 60 6.62 -12.18 -4.05
N SER A 61 7.43 -12.79 -3.18
CA SER A 61 6.98 -13.24 -1.85
C SER A 61 6.32 -12.11 -1.06
N PHE A 62 6.80 -10.87 -1.22
CA PHE A 62 6.18 -9.68 -0.64
C PHE A 62 4.78 -9.41 -1.23
N VAL A 63 4.59 -9.51 -2.55
CA VAL A 63 3.25 -9.40 -3.16
C VAL A 63 2.31 -10.49 -2.66
N GLN A 64 2.80 -11.72 -2.50
CA GLN A 64 1.99 -12.82 -1.96
C GLN A 64 1.58 -12.54 -0.51
N LEU A 65 2.50 -12.01 0.31
CA LEU A 65 2.21 -11.57 1.68
C LEU A 65 1.16 -10.45 1.67
N LEU A 66 1.31 -9.43 0.83
CA LEU A 66 0.32 -8.37 0.70
C LEU A 66 -1.04 -8.88 0.24
N ARG A 67 -1.09 -9.84 -0.68
CA ARG A 67 -2.36 -10.44 -1.12
C ARG A 67 -3.03 -11.23 0.01
N LYS A 68 -2.25 -11.94 0.83
CA LYS A 68 -2.76 -12.68 2.00
C LYS A 68 -3.50 -11.76 2.98
N HIS A 69 -2.95 -10.58 3.26
CA HIS A 69 -3.54 -9.63 4.21
C HIS A 69 -4.53 -8.66 3.55
N GLY A 70 -4.23 -8.21 2.33
CA GLY A 70 -4.94 -7.11 1.67
C GLY A 70 -6.12 -7.50 0.79
N SER A 71 -6.34 -8.78 0.50
CA SER A 71 -7.52 -9.19 -0.27
C SER A 71 -8.80 -8.75 0.42
N ASN A 72 -9.61 -7.93 -0.26
CA ASN A 72 -10.85 -7.31 0.24
C ASN A 72 -10.67 -6.31 1.39
N ALA A 73 -9.44 -5.89 1.69
CA ALA A 73 -9.22 -4.84 2.67
C ALA A 73 -9.68 -3.49 2.13
N ARG A 74 -10.10 -2.59 3.00
CA ARG A 74 -10.49 -1.22 2.66
C ARG A 74 -9.48 -0.23 3.19
N LEU A 75 -9.13 0.77 2.38
CA LEU A 75 -8.28 1.87 2.82
C LEU A 75 -9.04 2.70 3.87
N THR A 76 -8.50 2.80 5.08
CA THR A 76 -9.14 3.49 6.22
C THR A 76 -8.49 4.84 6.50
N ALA A 77 -7.18 4.95 6.28
CA ALA A 77 -6.45 6.19 6.49
C ALA A 77 -5.20 6.27 5.61
N VAL A 78 -4.76 7.51 5.41
CA VAL A 78 -3.47 7.85 4.84
C VAL A 78 -2.79 8.77 5.84
N ASP A 79 -1.62 8.39 6.31
CA ASP A 79 -0.79 9.15 7.25
C ASP A 79 0.52 9.56 6.55
N PRO A 80 0.54 10.73 5.89
CA PRO A 80 1.74 11.21 5.20
C PRO A 80 2.89 11.51 6.16
N ALA A 81 2.61 11.90 7.41
CA ALA A 81 3.64 12.24 8.39
C ALA A 81 4.49 11.03 8.78
N ARG A 82 3.87 9.84 8.78
CA ARG A 82 4.56 8.57 9.03
C ARG A 82 4.87 7.76 7.76
N GLY A 83 4.50 8.29 6.58
CA GLY A 83 4.62 7.55 5.33
C GLY A 83 3.84 6.24 5.34
N ARG A 84 2.62 6.23 5.91
CA ARG A 84 1.76 5.04 6.00
C ARG A 84 0.44 5.15 5.25
N VAL A 85 0.01 4.06 4.61
CA VAL A 85 -1.38 3.87 4.17
C VAL A 85 -1.98 2.68 4.91
N LEU A 86 -3.14 2.89 5.51
CA LEU A 86 -3.75 1.96 6.46
C LEU A 86 -4.97 1.30 5.84
N PHE A 87 -5.09 0.00 6.08
CA PHE A 87 -6.16 -0.83 5.58
C PHE A 87 -6.80 -1.64 6.72
N ALA A 88 -8.08 -1.93 6.58
CA ALA A 88 -8.80 -2.82 7.49
C ALA A 88 -9.59 -3.89 6.73
N ARG A 89 -9.69 -5.07 7.32
CA ARG A 89 -10.46 -6.23 6.83
C ARG A 89 -11.05 -6.98 8.03
N GLY A 90 -12.34 -6.83 8.26
CA GLY A 90 -12.96 -7.36 9.48
C GLY A 90 -12.27 -6.76 10.71
N ASP A 91 -11.79 -7.61 11.60
CA ASP A 91 -11.06 -7.21 12.82
C ASP A 91 -9.55 -7.06 12.58
N GLU A 92 -9.04 -7.36 11.38
CA GLU A 92 -7.63 -7.19 11.04
C GLU A 92 -7.37 -5.78 10.49
N ALA A 93 -6.30 -5.15 10.97
CA ALA A 93 -5.79 -3.90 10.45
C ALA A 93 -4.30 -4.05 10.09
N PHE A 94 -3.90 -3.44 8.98
CA PHE A 94 -2.51 -3.42 8.54
C PHE A 94 -2.15 -2.09 7.89
N ALA A 95 -0.86 -1.75 7.89
CA ALA A 95 -0.33 -0.60 7.19
C ALA A 95 0.73 -1.01 6.17
N LEU A 96 0.81 -0.26 5.08
CA LEU A 96 1.98 -0.21 4.24
C LEU A 96 2.75 1.07 4.57
N ALA A 97 3.98 0.91 5.05
CA ALA A 97 4.84 1.98 5.52
C ALA A 97 6.08 2.14 4.63
N LEU A 98 6.35 3.37 4.19
CA LEU A 98 7.62 3.72 3.56
C LEU A 98 8.63 4.16 4.63
N SER A 99 9.82 3.56 4.59
CA SER A 99 10.99 3.98 5.34
C SER A 99 12.01 4.59 4.38
N ALA A 100 12.70 5.66 4.79
CA ALA A 100 13.67 6.37 3.97
C ALA A 100 15.12 5.93 4.20
N ASP A 101 15.45 5.34 5.35
CA ASP A 101 16.83 5.02 5.73
C ASP A 101 16.95 3.61 6.35
N PRO A 102 17.25 2.56 5.57
CA PRO A 102 17.31 2.58 4.10
C PRO A 102 15.90 2.64 3.47
N PRO A 103 15.79 3.04 2.18
CA PRO A 103 14.54 2.98 1.41
C PRO A 103 13.91 1.59 1.42
N ASN A 104 12.69 1.49 1.97
CA ASN A 104 12.03 0.21 2.16
C ASN A 104 10.51 0.39 2.23
N LEU A 105 9.78 -0.60 1.71
CA LEU A 105 8.34 -0.71 1.88
C LEU A 105 8.05 -1.87 2.83
N VAL A 106 7.40 -1.57 3.96
CA VAL A 106 7.11 -2.52 5.03
C VAL A 106 5.62 -2.76 5.14
N LEU A 107 5.22 -4.02 5.25
CA LEU A 107 3.88 -4.40 5.70
C LEU A 107 3.90 -4.51 7.22
N GLU A 108 3.06 -3.75 7.89
CA GLU A 108 2.89 -3.76 9.34
C GLU A 108 1.50 -4.30 9.69
N ARG A 109 1.40 -5.21 10.66
CA ARG A 109 0.15 -5.52 11.34
C ARG A 109 -0.10 -4.44 12.39
N LEU A 110 -1.30 -3.89 12.43
CA LEU A 110 -1.67 -2.90 13.42
C LEU A 110 -2.39 -3.56 14.59
N SER A 111 -1.96 -3.24 15.80
CA SER A 111 -2.71 -3.53 17.02
C SER A 111 -3.80 -2.47 17.26
N PRO A 112 -4.79 -2.74 18.14
CA PRO A 112 -5.91 -1.82 18.39
C PRO A 112 -5.51 -0.42 18.87
N ASP A 113 -4.33 -0.30 19.46
CA ASP A 113 -3.71 0.97 19.89
C ASP A 113 -3.03 1.74 18.75
N GLY A 114 -3.03 1.19 17.52
CA GLY A 114 -2.42 1.78 16.34
C GLY A 114 -0.91 1.54 16.22
N THR A 115 -0.32 0.71 17.09
CA THR A 115 1.08 0.31 17.01
C THR A 115 1.28 -0.71 15.89
N GLY A 116 2.38 -0.59 15.13
CA GLY A 116 2.66 -1.44 13.97
C GLY A 116 3.75 -2.46 14.25
N GLU A 117 3.48 -3.74 13.99
CA GLU A 117 4.46 -4.84 14.01
C GLU A 117 4.80 -5.25 12.57
N ALA A 118 6.08 -5.22 12.20
CA ALA A 118 6.50 -5.58 10.85
C ALA A 118 6.25 -7.08 10.55
N LEU A 119 5.48 -7.35 9.50
CA LEU A 119 5.22 -8.70 8.98
C LEU A 119 6.19 -9.09 7.85
N GLY A 120 6.77 -8.10 7.18
CA GLY A 120 7.70 -8.30 6.07
C GLY A 120 8.01 -6.98 5.37
N GLY A 121 9.06 -6.96 4.56
CA GLY A 121 9.48 -5.75 3.85
C GLY A 121 10.10 -6.02 2.50
N ARG A 122 10.24 -4.95 1.72
CA ARG A 122 10.78 -4.91 0.37
C ARG A 122 11.68 -3.69 0.20
N ARG A 123 12.99 -3.94 0.17
CA ARG A 123 14.02 -2.92 -0.03
C ARG A 123 14.10 -2.51 -1.50
N GLY A 124 14.37 -1.23 -1.72
CA GLY A 124 14.81 -0.71 -3.02
C GLY A 124 16.29 -0.91 -3.25
#